data_AF-A0A218QBE7-F1
#
_entry.id   AF-A0A218QBE7-F1
#
_cell.length_a   1.000
_cell.length_b   1.000
_cell.length_c   1.000
_cell.angle_alpha   90.00
_cell.angle_beta   90.00
_cell.angle_gamma   90.00
#
_symmetry.space_group_name_H-M   'P 1'
#
loop_
_entity.id
_entity.type
_entity.pdbx_description
1 polymer ?
#
loop_
_entity_poly.entity_id
_entity_poly.type
_entity_poly.pdbx_seq_one_letter_code
_entity_poly.pdbx_strand_id
1 'polypeptide(L)'
;MWKAIREGDRKRANSLQKLILKSRSARLLAIRQVTQLNKGKKTPGVDGKTSLNFQERLELEVLLKEKANTWTHSKLREIPIPKKDGTKRILKVPTIKDRAWQCLVKYVIEPAHEALFHAKSYGFRVGRSAHDCQKILFTNLKANVNGKDKRVLELDIEKCVRRDS
;
A
#
# COMPACT_ATOMS: atom_id res chain seq x y z
N MET A 1 14.03 11.54 2.89
CA MET A 1 12.60 11.87 3.01
C MET A 1 12.16 11.89 4.47
N TRP A 2 12.23 10.75 5.17
CA TRP A 2 11.87 10.63 6.58
C TRP A 2 12.49 11.73 7.47
N LYS A 3 13.82 11.92 7.39
CA LYS A 3 14.53 12.97 8.16
C LYS A 3 13.99 14.37 7.89
N ALA A 4 13.83 14.74 6.62
CA ALA A 4 13.30 16.04 6.22
C ALA A 4 11.90 16.31 6.79
N ILE A 5 11.02 15.30 6.84
CA ILE A 5 9.69 15.43 7.47
C ILE A 5 9.80 15.61 8.99
N ARG A 6 10.70 14.86 9.65
CA ARG A 6 10.95 14.99 11.10
C ARG A 6 11.52 16.35 11.50
N GLU A 7 12.36 16.93 10.65
CA GLU A 7 12.96 18.26 10.82
C GLU A 7 12.01 19.40 10.39
N GLY A 8 10.84 19.07 9.83
CA GLY A 8 9.88 20.08 9.35
C GLY A 8 10.24 20.73 7.99
N ASP A 9 11.30 20.29 7.32
CA ASP A 9 11.73 20.80 6.02
C ASP A 9 10.86 20.25 4.87
N ARG A 10 9.71 20.92 4.69
CA ARG A 10 8.74 20.62 3.62
C ARG A 10 9.30 20.82 2.22
N LYS A 11 10.20 21.80 2.01
CA LYS A 11 10.78 22.08 0.70
C LYS A 11 11.65 20.91 0.25
N ARG A 12 12.53 20.42 1.14
CA ARG A 12 13.36 19.25 0.87
C ARG A 12 12.54 17.98 0.71
N ALA A 13 11.49 17.79 1.52
CA ALA A 13 10.59 16.66 1.35
C ALA A 13 9.96 16.65 -0.06
N ASN A 14 9.38 17.76 -0.50
CA ASN A 14 8.77 17.87 -1.83
C ASN A 14 9.78 17.66 -2.97
N SER A 15 11.00 18.18 -2.82
CA SER A 15 12.08 17.96 -3.80
C SER A 15 12.42 16.47 -3.93
N LEU A 16 12.56 15.78 -2.80
CA LEU A 16 12.82 14.34 -2.78
C LEU A 16 11.65 13.52 -3.34
N GLN A 17 10.40 13.93 -3.14
CA GLN A 17 9.23 13.24 -3.70
C GLN A 17 9.26 13.30 -5.23
N LYS A 18 9.51 14.50 -5.77
CA LYS A 18 9.69 14.72 -7.21
C LYS A 18 10.86 13.91 -7.76
N LEU A 19 11.96 13.82 -7.02
CA LEU A 19 13.14 13.04 -7.42
C LEU A 19 12.81 11.54 -7.53
N ILE A 20 12.12 10.97 -6.53
CA ILE A 20 11.72 9.55 -6.54
C ILE A 20 10.79 9.27 -7.73
N LEU A 21 9.78 10.12 -7.95
CA LEU A 21 8.83 9.94 -9.06
C LEU A 21 9.52 9.99 -10.44
N LYS A 22 10.53 10.85 -10.61
CA LYS A 22 11.32 10.99 -11.84
C LYS A 22 12.42 9.94 -11.99
N SER A 23 12.77 9.22 -10.93
CA SER A 23 13.87 8.25 -10.94
C SER A 23 13.53 7.00 -11.77
N ARG A 24 14.39 6.66 -12.73
CA ARG A 24 14.31 5.42 -13.51
C ARG A 24 14.40 4.20 -12.62
N SER A 25 15.32 4.22 -11.65
CA SER A 25 15.50 3.13 -10.70
C SER A 25 14.25 2.88 -9.87
N ALA A 26 13.57 3.95 -9.42
CA ALA A 26 12.31 3.81 -8.67
C ALA A 26 11.20 3.17 -9.51
N ARG A 27 11.06 3.58 -10.78
CA ARG A 27 10.10 2.97 -11.71
C ARG A 27 10.40 1.48 -11.94
N LEU A 28 11.65 1.12 -12.21
CA LEU A 28 12.05 -0.28 -12.41
C LEU A 28 11.83 -1.12 -11.14
N LEU A 29 12.12 -0.58 -9.96
CA LEU A 29 11.83 -1.25 -8.69
C LEU A 29 10.33 -1.45 -8.47
N ALA A 30 9.49 -0.47 -8.82
CA ALA A 30 8.04 -0.60 -8.72
C ALA A 30 7.51 -1.69 -9.68
N ILE A 31 8.01 -1.71 -10.91
CA ILE A 31 7.65 -2.74 -11.90
C ILE A 31 8.10 -4.11 -11.43
N ARG A 32 9.33 -4.25 -10.92
CA ARG A 32 9.85 -5.50 -10.35
C ARG A 32 9.01 -5.97 -9.17
N GLN A 33 8.66 -5.07 -8.26
CA GLN A 33 7.84 -5.38 -7.10
C GLN A 33 6.50 -6.00 -7.52
N VAL A 34 5.82 -5.37 -8.48
CA VAL A 34 4.49 -5.81 -8.95
C VAL A 34 4.55 -7.08 -9.78
N THR A 35 5.52 -7.19 -10.69
CA THR A 35 5.57 -8.29 -11.66
C THR A 35 6.29 -9.53 -11.14
N GLN A 36 7.20 -9.39 -10.17
CA GLN A 36 8.08 -10.48 -9.72
C GLN A 36 7.95 -10.83 -8.24
N LEU A 37 7.82 -9.84 -7.35
CA LEU A 37 7.92 -10.06 -5.90
C LEU A 37 6.56 -10.21 -5.20
N ASN A 38 5.53 -9.54 -5.69
CA ASN A 38 4.20 -9.58 -5.07
C ASN A 38 3.57 -10.99 -5.15
N LYS A 39 2.95 -11.43 -4.05
CA LYS A 39 2.21 -12.72 -4.00
C LYS A 39 1.07 -12.77 -5.03
N GLY A 40 0.36 -11.65 -5.21
CA GLY A 40 -0.75 -11.50 -6.17
C GLY A 40 -0.34 -11.21 -7.62
N LYS A 41 0.93 -11.42 -8.00
CA LYS A 41 1.44 -11.09 -9.35
C LYS A 41 0.69 -11.81 -10.48
N LYS A 42 0.19 -13.02 -10.21
CA LYS A 42 -0.53 -13.86 -11.20
C LYS A 42 -1.99 -13.47 -11.43
N THR A 43 -2.57 -12.59 -10.61
CA THR A 43 -3.96 -12.16 -10.76
C THR A 43 -4.04 -11.06 -11.82
N PRO A 44 -4.78 -11.27 -12.93
CA PRO A 44 -4.90 -10.27 -13.99
C PRO A 44 -5.92 -9.19 -13.62
N GLY A 45 -5.76 -8.03 -14.23
CA GLY A 45 -6.78 -6.97 -14.22
C GLY A 45 -7.88 -7.23 -15.26
N VAL A 46 -8.58 -6.17 -15.64
CA VAL A 46 -9.60 -6.20 -16.71
C VAL A 46 -9.00 -6.49 -18.09
N ASP A 47 -7.70 -6.23 -18.25
CA ASP A 47 -6.91 -6.46 -19.48
C ASP A 47 -6.48 -7.92 -19.66
N GLY A 48 -6.75 -8.80 -18.68
CA GLY A 48 -6.41 -10.22 -18.76
C GLY A 48 -4.90 -10.54 -18.65
N LYS A 49 -4.02 -9.54 -18.60
CA LYS A 49 -2.56 -9.75 -18.52
C LYS A 49 -2.13 -10.21 -17.13
N THR A 50 -1.51 -11.40 -17.07
CA THR A 50 -1.03 -12.04 -15.82
C THR A 50 0.46 -11.83 -15.57
N SER A 51 1.25 -11.59 -16.62
CA SER A 51 2.69 -11.33 -16.52
C SER A 51 3.15 -10.45 -17.68
N LEU A 52 4.34 -9.87 -17.55
CA LEU A 52 5.02 -9.10 -18.59
C LEU A 52 6.34 -9.75 -18.93
N ASN A 53 6.72 -9.75 -20.21
CA ASN A 53 8.04 -10.13 -20.66
C ASN A 53 9.08 -9.01 -20.38
N PHE A 54 10.34 -9.21 -20.77
CA PHE A 54 11.40 -8.21 -20.54
C PHE A 54 11.13 -6.89 -21.27
N GLN A 55 10.78 -6.97 -22.56
CA GLN A 55 10.52 -5.80 -23.41
C GLN A 55 9.32 -4.98 -22.90
N GLU A 56 8.21 -5.64 -22.58
CA GLU A 56 7.00 -5.01 -22.03
C GLU A 56 7.26 -4.30 -20.69
N ARG A 57 8.21 -4.79 -19.88
CA ARG A 57 8.60 -4.11 -18.64
C ARG A 57 9.37 -2.82 -18.92
N LEU A 58 10.20 -2.78 -19.96
CA LEU A 58 10.90 -1.56 -20.36
C LEU A 58 9.92 -0.55 -20.97
N GLU A 59 8.99 -1.00 -21.80
CA GLU A 59 7.92 -0.16 -22.34
C GLU A 59 7.05 0.43 -21.23
N LEU A 60 6.73 -0.37 -20.20
CA LEU A 60 6.02 0.14 -19.03
C LEU A 60 6.83 1.20 -18.28
N GLU A 61 8.15 1.07 -18.18
CA GLU A 61 8.99 2.10 -17.55
C GLU A 61 8.91 3.44 -18.29
N VAL A 62 8.94 3.40 -19.62
CA VAL A 62 8.78 4.58 -20.49
C VAL A 62 7.39 5.17 -20.30
N LEU A 63 6.34 4.34 -20.32
CA LEU A 63 4.96 4.77 -20.11
C LEU A 63 4.77 5.48 -18.75
N LEU A 64 5.31 4.91 -17.67
CA LEU A 64 5.26 5.49 -16.33
C LEU A 64 5.97 6.86 -16.27
N LYS A 65 7.05 7.04 -17.05
CA LYS A 65 7.77 8.32 -17.16
C LYS A 65 6.93 9.36 -17.91
N GLU A 66 6.40 9.00 -19.07
CA GLU A 66 5.64 9.92 -19.94
C GLU A 66 4.31 10.35 -19.33
N LYS A 67 3.62 9.43 -18.67
CA LYS A 67 2.29 9.65 -18.08
C LYS A 67 2.34 10.04 -16.61
N ALA A 68 3.51 10.42 -16.07
CA ALA A 68 3.64 10.72 -14.64
C ALA A 68 2.69 11.82 -14.12
N ASN A 69 2.34 12.79 -14.97
CA ASN A 69 1.42 13.88 -14.61
C ASN A 69 0.01 13.71 -15.18
N THR A 70 -0.22 12.70 -16.01
CA THR A 70 -1.46 12.50 -16.80
C THR A 70 -1.96 11.06 -16.70
N TRP A 71 -1.63 10.38 -15.60
CA TRP A 71 -2.02 8.98 -15.40
C TRP A 71 -3.53 8.85 -15.21
N THR A 72 -4.17 8.08 -16.08
CA THR A 72 -5.58 7.70 -15.96
C THR A 72 -5.64 6.20 -15.69
N HIS A 73 -6.30 5.81 -14.59
CA HIS A 73 -6.39 4.40 -14.22
C HIS A 73 -7.39 3.65 -15.10
N SER A 74 -7.16 2.35 -15.26
CA SER A 74 -8.14 1.47 -15.93
C SER A 74 -9.30 1.13 -14.98
N LYS A 75 -10.38 0.57 -15.53
CA LYS A 75 -11.44 -0.05 -14.72
C LYS A 75 -10.86 -1.21 -13.89
N LEU A 76 -11.41 -1.41 -12.69
CA LEU A 76 -10.99 -2.49 -11.80
C LEU A 76 -11.75 -3.78 -12.15
N ARG A 77 -11.05 -4.92 -12.11
CA ARG A 77 -11.69 -6.23 -12.28
C ARG A 77 -12.31 -6.67 -10.97
N GLU A 78 -13.59 -7.00 -10.99
CA GLU A 78 -14.30 -7.50 -9.81
C GLU A 78 -14.27 -9.03 -9.75
N ILE A 79 -13.84 -9.57 -8.61
CA ILE A 79 -13.79 -11.01 -8.36
C ILE A 79 -14.60 -11.29 -7.09
N PRO A 80 -15.75 -12.00 -7.18
CA PRO A 80 -16.52 -12.36 -6.01
C PRO A 80 -15.81 -13.48 -5.23
N ILE A 81 -15.59 -13.26 -3.94
CA ILE A 81 -15.04 -14.26 -3.01
C ILE A 81 -16.16 -14.67 -2.05
N PRO A 82 -16.56 -15.94 -2.02
CA PRO A 82 -17.61 -16.40 -1.11
C PRO A 82 -17.09 -16.36 0.33
N LYS A 83 -17.95 -15.91 1.25
CA LYS A 83 -17.72 -16.06 2.68
C LYS A 83 -18.47 -17.28 3.21
N LYS A 84 -18.13 -17.67 4.45
CA LYS A 84 -18.81 -18.75 5.18
C LYS A 84 -20.28 -18.44 5.48
N ASP A 85 -20.66 -17.17 5.58
CA ASP A 85 -22.01 -16.70 5.88
C ASP A 85 -22.94 -16.62 4.64
N GLY A 86 -22.49 -17.09 3.47
CA GLY A 86 -23.23 -17.00 2.21
C GLY A 86 -23.12 -15.64 1.49
N THR A 87 -22.59 -14.60 2.16
CA THR A 87 -22.35 -13.31 1.52
C THR A 87 -21.11 -13.34 0.63
N LYS A 88 -21.04 -12.44 -0.35
CA LYS A 88 -19.87 -12.31 -1.25
C LYS A 88 -19.06 -11.07 -0.88
N ARG A 89 -17.74 -11.23 -0.80
CA ARG A 89 -16.78 -10.12 -0.76
C ARG A 89 -16.26 -9.87 -2.17
N ILE A 90 -16.51 -8.68 -2.71
CA ILE A 90 -15.95 -8.28 -4.01
C ILE A 90 -14.48 -7.86 -3.81
N LEU A 91 -13.56 -8.53 -4.50
CA LEU A 91 -12.17 -8.11 -4.63
C LEU A 91 -12.02 -7.31 -5.93
N LYS A 92 -11.60 -6.05 -5.82
CA LYS A 92 -11.29 -5.21 -6.98
C LYS A 92 -9.79 -5.31 -7.30
N VAL A 93 -9.45 -5.78 -8.50
CA VAL A 93 -8.07 -6.02 -8.95
C VAL A 93 -7.69 -5.03 -10.07
N PRO A 94 -6.67 -4.17 -9.88
CA PRO A 94 -6.18 -3.28 -10.93
C PRO A 94 -5.32 -4.00 -11.98
N THR A 95 -5.10 -3.35 -13.11
CA THR A 95 -4.16 -3.83 -14.15
C THR A 95 -2.71 -3.84 -13.62
N ILE A 96 -1.80 -4.54 -14.31
CA ILE A 96 -0.36 -4.51 -13.95
C ILE A 96 0.19 -3.07 -14.01
N LYS A 97 -0.23 -2.29 -15.01
CA LYS A 97 0.19 -0.90 -15.19
C LYS A 97 -0.24 -0.02 -14.01
N ASP A 98 -1.50 -0.14 -13.61
CA ASP A 98 -2.05 0.61 -12.47
C ASP A 98 -1.38 0.20 -11.15
N ARG A 99 -1.15 -1.10 -10.94
CA ARG A 99 -0.41 -1.58 -9.76
C ARG A 99 1.01 -1.04 -9.72
N ALA A 100 1.70 -0.96 -10.87
CA ALA A 100 3.05 -0.40 -10.96
C ALA A 100 3.06 1.09 -10.62
N TRP A 101 2.09 1.85 -11.14
CA TRP A 101 1.91 3.25 -10.79
C TRP A 101 1.61 3.44 -9.30
N GLN A 102 0.67 2.68 -8.73
CA GLN A 102 0.36 2.69 -7.30
C GLN A 102 1.58 2.36 -6.45
N CYS A 103 2.40 1.38 -6.87
CA CYS A 103 3.62 1.01 -6.17
C CYS A 103 4.68 2.13 -6.22
N LEU A 104 4.77 2.85 -7.34
CA LEU A 104 5.66 4.00 -7.46
C LEU A 104 5.21 5.14 -6.54
N VAL A 105 3.92 5.47 -6.55
CA VAL A 105 3.32 6.47 -5.65
C VAL A 105 3.53 6.06 -4.18
N LYS A 106 3.38 4.77 -3.87
CA LYS A 106 3.66 4.24 -2.53
C LYS A 106 5.08 4.59 -2.06
N TYR A 107 6.10 4.40 -2.90
CA TYR A 107 7.49 4.75 -2.55
C TYR A 107 7.68 6.24 -2.24
N VAL A 108 6.85 7.11 -2.81
CA VAL A 108 6.89 8.56 -2.59
C VAL A 108 6.23 8.95 -1.27
N ILE A 109 5.09 8.34 -0.92
CA ILE A 109 4.30 8.75 0.25
C ILE A 109 4.70 8.01 1.54
N GLU A 110 5.08 6.74 1.45
CA GLU A 110 5.31 5.88 2.60
C GLU A 110 6.38 6.42 3.56
N PRO A 111 7.55 6.93 3.10
CA PRO A 111 8.56 7.45 4.02
C PRO A 111 8.15 8.74 4.73
N ALA A 112 7.22 9.51 4.14
CA ALA A 112 6.67 10.71 4.77
C ALA A 112 5.64 10.34 5.84
N HIS A 113 4.75 9.40 5.54
CA HIS A 113 3.78 8.91 6.53
C HIS A 113 4.44 8.17 7.69
N GLU A 114 5.46 7.36 7.43
CA GLU A 114 6.19 6.65 8.48
C GLU A 114 6.88 7.60 9.47
N ALA A 115 7.23 8.81 9.05
CA ALA A 115 7.77 9.84 9.95
C ALA A 115 6.72 10.45 10.89
N LEU A 116 5.44 10.37 10.52
CA LEU A 116 4.30 10.98 11.23
C LEU A 116 3.45 9.96 11.99
N PHE A 117 3.48 8.68 11.61
CA PHE A 117 2.66 7.66 12.24
C PHE A 117 2.99 7.49 13.72
N HIS A 118 1.94 7.35 14.53
CA HIS A 118 2.07 7.02 15.94
C HIS A 118 2.70 5.63 16.12
N ALA A 119 3.50 5.46 17.18
CA ALA A 119 4.21 4.20 17.46
C ALA A 119 3.26 3.00 17.64
N LYS A 120 2.04 3.24 18.14
CA LYS A 120 1.00 2.21 18.35
C LYS A 120 0.04 2.03 17.17
N SER A 121 0.39 2.53 15.98
CA SER A 121 -0.34 2.21 14.74
C SER A 121 0.34 1.02 14.06
N TYR A 122 -0.37 -0.08 13.81
CA TYR A 122 0.24 -1.32 13.31
C TYR A 122 -0.22 -1.73 11.90
N GLY A 123 -1.35 -1.21 11.43
CA GLY A 123 -1.97 -1.63 10.18
C GLY A 123 -1.13 -1.23 8.96
N PHE A 124 -0.86 -2.20 8.07
CA PHE A 124 -0.26 -1.99 6.74
C PHE A 124 1.08 -1.23 6.72
N ARG A 125 1.86 -1.29 7.80
CA ARG A 125 3.19 -0.66 7.91
C ARG A 125 4.31 -1.67 7.72
N VAL A 126 5.40 -1.24 7.11
CA VAL A 126 6.60 -2.07 6.93
C VAL A 126 7.19 -2.42 8.30
N GLY A 127 7.51 -3.70 8.52
CA GLY A 127 8.10 -4.17 9.78
C GLY A 127 7.14 -4.17 10.97
N ARG A 128 5.82 -4.00 10.76
CA ARG A 128 4.79 -4.12 11.78
C ARG A 128 3.75 -5.17 11.38
N SER A 129 3.19 -5.86 12.36
CA SER A 129 2.18 -6.90 12.15
C SER A 129 1.08 -6.86 13.20
N ALA A 130 -0.01 -7.60 12.95
CA ALA A 130 -1.07 -7.78 13.94
C ALA A 130 -0.56 -8.41 15.24
N HIS A 131 0.51 -9.23 15.18
CA HIS A 131 1.12 -9.84 16.36
C HIS A 131 1.80 -8.82 17.28
N ASP A 132 2.32 -7.71 16.74
CA ASP A 132 2.88 -6.63 17.57
C ASP A 132 1.78 -5.98 18.42
N CYS A 133 0.61 -5.76 17.83
CA CYS A 133 -0.56 -5.26 18.53
C CYS A 133 -1.01 -6.24 19.63
N GLN A 134 -1.10 -7.53 19.31
CA GLN A 134 -1.44 -8.59 20.28
C GLN A 134 -0.45 -8.63 21.44
N LYS A 135 0.86 -8.54 21.17
CA LYS A 135 1.90 -8.51 22.21
C LYS A 135 1.73 -7.32 23.15
N ILE A 136 1.41 -6.15 22.62
CA ILE A 136 1.16 -4.94 23.41
C ILE A 136 -0.11 -5.10 24.24
N LEU A 137 -1.20 -5.62 23.67
CA LEU A 137 -2.43 -5.92 24.41
C LEU A 137 -2.16 -6.91 25.55
N PHE A 138 -1.49 -8.02 25.27
CA PHE A 138 -1.12 -9.03 26.26
C PHE A 138 -0.29 -8.43 27.39
N THR A 139 0.73 -7.62 27.06
CA THR A 139 1.58 -6.98 28.08
C THR A 139 0.79 -6.03 28.97
N ASN A 140 -0.22 -5.35 28.43
CA ASN A 140 -1.07 -4.42 29.17
C ASN A 140 -2.20 -5.11 29.95
N LEU A 141 -2.64 -6.30 29.54
CA LEU A 141 -3.81 -7.01 30.08
C LEU A 141 -3.45 -8.30 30.85
N LYS A 142 -2.17 -8.63 31.02
CA LYS A 142 -1.75 -9.80 31.79
C LYS A 142 -2.09 -9.68 33.29
N ALA A 143 -2.23 -10.81 33.96
CA ALA A 143 -2.57 -10.89 35.39
C ALA A 143 -1.61 -10.07 36.28
N ASN A 144 -0.30 -10.15 36.01
CA ASN A 144 0.74 -9.47 36.80
C ASN A 144 0.68 -7.92 36.75
N VAL A 145 -0.17 -7.33 35.91
CA VAL A 145 -0.40 -5.86 35.85
C VAL A 145 -1.87 -5.50 36.13
N ASN A 146 -2.56 -6.36 36.89
CA ASN A 146 -3.98 -6.24 37.23
C ASN A 146 -4.86 -6.04 36.00
N GLY A 147 -4.58 -6.78 34.93
CA GLY A 147 -5.33 -6.67 33.67
C GLY A 147 -6.83 -6.95 33.82
N LYS A 148 -7.23 -7.76 34.81
CA LYS A 148 -8.63 -8.09 35.12
C LYS A 148 -9.45 -6.86 35.54
N ASP A 149 -8.82 -5.87 36.15
CA ASP A 149 -9.50 -4.66 36.63
C ASP A 149 -9.59 -3.57 35.56
N LYS A 150 -8.91 -3.76 34.42
CA LYS A 150 -8.90 -2.81 33.30
C LYS A 150 -10.14 -3.00 32.44
N ARG A 151 -10.63 -1.90 31.87
CA ARG A 151 -11.72 -1.89 30.89
C ARG A 151 -11.17 -1.66 29.49
N VAL A 152 -11.77 -2.31 28.50
CA VAL A 152 -11.45 -2.14 27.08
C VAL A 152 -12.60 -1.40 26.43
N LEU A 153 -12.29 -0.28 25.78
CA LEU A 153 -13.23 0.43 24.93
C LEU A 153 -13.03 -0.04 23.49
N GLU A 154 -14.04 -0.70 22.94
CA GLU A 154 -14.07 -1.08 21.53
C GLU A 154 -14.73 0.05 20.73
N LEU A 155 -14.00 0.59 19.77
CA LEU A 155 -14.48 1.63 18.86
C LEU A 155 -14.38 1.09 17.44
N ASP A 156 -15.48 1.17 16.69
CA ASP A 156 -15.51 0.85 15.26
C ASP A 156 -15.75 2.11 14.43
N ILE A 157 -15.14 2.16 13.25
CA ILE A 157 -15.28 3.27 12.31
C ILE A 157 -15.87 2.70 11.02
N GLU A 158 -16.94 3.33 10.52
CA GLU A 158 -17.54 2.93 9.26
C GLU A 158 -16.55 2.99 8.09
N LYS A 159 -16.79 2.17 7.06
CA LYS A 159 -15.90 2.08 5.90
C LYS A 159 -15.86 3.40 5.14
N CYS A 160 -14.70 4.04 5.15
CA CYS A 160 -14.47 5.35 4.53
C CYS A 160 -14.15 5.34 3.02
N VAL A 161 -14.06 4.15 2.40
CA VAL A 161 -13.76 4.04 0.96
C VAL A 161 -15.07 3.93 0.17
N ARG A 162 -15.37 4.96 -0.64
CA ARG A 162 -16.46 4.94 -1.62
C ARG A 162 -16.22 3.80 -2.61
N ARG A 163 -17.23 2.96 -2.83
CA ARG A 163 -17.13 1.76 -3.69
C ARG A 163 -17.53 2.03 -5.14
N ASP A 164 -17.92 3.26 -5.39
CA ASP A 164 -18.53 3.84 -6.56
C ASP A 164 -17.43 4.51 -7.40
N SER A 165 -16.61 3.67 -8.03
CA SER A 165 -15.69 3.99 -9.16
C SER A 165 -15.35 2.69 -9.88
#